data_AF-A0A3L7APT4-F1
#
_entry.id   AF-A0A3L7APT4-F1
#
_cell.length_a   1.000
_cell.length_b   1.000
_cell.length_c   1.000
_cell.angle_alpha   90.00
_cell.angle_beta   90.00
_cell.angle_gamma   90.00
#
_symmetry.space_group_name_H-M   'P 1'
#
loop_
_entity.id
_entity.type
_entity.pdbx_description
1 polymer ?
#
loop_
_entity_poly.entity_id
_entity_poly.type
_entity_poly.pdbx_seq_one_letter_code
_entity_poly.pdbx_strand_id
1 'polypeptide(L)'
;MLPGPARAVGCNHARASLGRDHGHEHAGENLVTERILVVAFEGWNDAGEAASGAAKVLREHLAATPVKRIDPEPYYDFQFTRPTIYFDESGRRALRWPETVFYAPGEATNAAEGIEAQPAFIPESLGAHTSTSNESQVYLLLGTEPSRSWQAFVSEVLDTALVHDIGRIIVMGSVLADAPHTRPIQIECSSDNADIRGELELERSQYEGPVGILNVLCVAAEAVGIPTLSVWASVPHYVHNTPSPKAILALIDRIEELVGVVIPRGNLLAEAAEWEQTVSALTAEDPDMVNYITQLEQARDTVEDPEASGEAIAREFRRFLDSAPEAEIGSEPGPDTEPATEDGKTDTTSGDTEDGTDGTGDPDLPDSPTA
;
A
#
# COMPACT_ATOMS: atom_id res chain seq x y z
N MET A 1 -0.56 32.73 -45.73
CA MET A 1 0.89 32.58 -45.52
C MET A 1 1.05 31.92 -44.17
N LEU A 2 1.14 30.59 -44.16
CA LEU A 2 1.22 29.75 -42.96
C LEU A 2 2.70 29.58 -42.58
N PRO A 3 3.09 29.60 -41.29
CA PRO A 3 4.37 29.07 -40.86
C PRO A 3 4.26 27.56 -40.65
N GLY A 4 5.18 26.80 -41.27
CA GLY A 4 5.21 25.33 -41.21
C GLY A 4 5.73 24.77 -39.88
N PRO A 5 5.59 23.45 -39.66
CA PRO A 5 5.99 22.81 -38.42
C PRO A 5 7.52 22.68 -38.30
N ALA A 6 8.03 23.04 -37.13
CA ALA A 6 9.43 22.86 -36.77
C ALA A 6 9.74 21.38 -36.51
N ARG A 7 10.80 20.89 -37.18
CA ARG A 7 11.41 19.57 -36.97
C ARG A 7 11.94 19.45 -35.54
N ALA A 8 11.46 18.47 -34.79
CA ALA A 8 12.14 17.98 -33.60
C ALA A 8 13.31 17.09 -34.03
N VAL A 9 14.52 17.46 -33.60
CA VAL A 9 15.77 16.73 -33.81
C VAL A 9 15.80 15.58 -32.80
N GLY A 10 15.88 14.35 -33.30
CA GLY A 10 16.02 13.15 -32.49
C GLY A 10 17.36 13.14 -31.77
N CYS A 11 17.32 12.89 -30.45
CA CYS A 11 18.50 12.56 -29.66
C CYS A 11 18.46 11.05 -29.37
N ASN A 12 19.18 10.27 -30.17
CA ASN A 12 19.44 8.85 -29.93
C ASN A 12 20.33 8.70 -28.68
N HIS A 13 19.74 8.30 -27.56
CA HIS A 13 20.50 7.63 -26.50
C HIS A 13 20.28 6.12 -26.66
N ALA A 14 21.25 5.50 -27.33
CA ALA A 14 21.35 4.04 -27.41
C ALA A 14 21.65 3.49 -26.01
N ARG A 15 20.66 2.87 -25.37
CA ARG A 15 20.90 1.95 -24.24
C ARG A 15 21.20 0.57 -24.84
N ALA A 16 22.42 0.09 -24.60
CA ALA A 16 22.83 -1.26 -24.93
C ALA A 16 21.97 -2.27 -24.16
N SER A 17 21.27 -3.13 -24.91
CA SER A 17 20.55 -4.28 -24.38
C SER A 17 21.56 -5.34 -23.92
N LEU A 18 21.86 -5.37 -22.63
CA LEU A 18 22.44 -6.54 -21.99
C LEU A 18 21.28 -7.36 -21.42
N GLY A 19 21.05 -8.51 -22.05
CA GLY A 19 20.03 -9.48 -21.64
C GLY A 19 20.26 -9.90 -20.19
N ARG A 20 19.19 -9.83 -19.38
CA ARG A 20 19.15 -10.41 -18.04
C ARG A 20 18.59 -11.82 -18.18
N ASP A 21 19.49 -12.78 -18.11
CA ASP A 21 19.20 -14.20 -18.02
C ASP A 21 18.36 -14.46 -16.75
N HIS A 22 17.33 -15.28 -16.87
CA HIS A 22 16.41 -15.60 -15.77
C HIS A 22 17.07 -16.61 -14.84
N GLY A 23 17.64 -16.12 -13.74
CA GLY A 23 18.10 -16.93 -12.60
C GLY A 23 17.23 -16.64 -11.37
N HIS A 24 16.36 -17.58 -11.02
CA HIS A 24 15.66 -17.66 -9.74
C HIS A 24 16.67 -18.02 -8.63
N GLU A 25 17.42 -17.06 -8.12
CA GLU A 25 18.19 -17.16 -6.87
C GLU A 25 18.58 -15.71 -6.49
N HIS A 26 18.45 -15.34 -5.21
CA HIS A 26 18.63 -13.98 -4.61
C HIS A 26 17.40 -13.08 -4.40
N ALA A 27 16.23 -13.63 -4.05
CA ALA A 27 15.10 -12.80 -3.57
C ALA A 27 15.25 -12.36 -2.09
N GLY A 28 16.01 -13.09 -1.27
CA GLY A 28 16.07 -12.87 0.20
C GLY A 28 17.16 -11.92 0.71
N GLU A 29 18.15 -11.53 -0.11
CA GLU A 29 19.33 -10.78 0.36
C GLU A 29 19.29 -9.26 0.06
N ASN A 30 18.40 -8.78 -0.82
CA ASN A 30 18.38 -7.37 -1.23
C ASN A 30 17.61 -6.43 -0.29
N LEU A 31 16.86 -6.99 0.67
CA LEU A 31 15.90 -6.25 1.50
C LEU A 31 16.52 -5.23 2.46
N VAL A 32 17.79 -5.40 2.81
CA VAL A 32 18.47 -4.59 3.83
C VAL A 32 19.29 -3.44 3.22
N THR A 33 19.33 -3.34 1.87
CA THR A 33 20.22 -2.38 1.17
C THR A 33 19.50 -1.38 0.26
N GLU A 34 18.19 -1.50 0.11
CA GLU A 34 17.40 -0.64 -0.77
C GLU A 34 16.90 0.60 -0.03
N ARG A 35 16.98 1.78 -0.67
CA ARG A 35 16.42 3.02 -0.11
C ARG A 35 14.91 3.02 -0.29
N ILE A 36 14.19 3.26 0.81
CA ILE A 36 12.74 3.24 0.88
C ILE A 36 12.24 4.68 1.00
N LEU A 37 11.27 5.06 0.18
CA LEU A 37 10.55 6.31 0.33
C LEU A 37 9.18 6.05 0.96
N VAL A 38 8.98 6.55 2.18
CA VAL A 38 7.66 6.55 2.84
C VAL A 38 6.94 7.86 2.50
N VAL A 39 5.72 7.75 1.98
CA VAL A 39 4.92 8.88 1.50
C VAL A 39 3.65 9.00 2.31
N ALA A 40 3.36 10.20 2.80
CA ALA A 40 2.08 10.50 3.44
C ALA A 40 1.64 11.92 3.10
N PHE A 41 0.39 12.08 2.70
CA PHE A 41 -0.22 13.38 2.43
C PHE A 41 -1.35 13.67 3.40
N GLU A 42 -1.38 14.89 3.93
CA GLU A 42 -2.55 15.45 4.59
C GLU A 42 -3.67 15.67 3.56
N GLY A 43 -4.93 15.53 3.99
CA GLY A 43 -6.10 15.81 3.16
C GLY A 43 -7.04 14.62 3.06
N TRP A 44 -7.51 14.33 1.84
CA TRP A 44 -8.55 13.31 1.61
C TRP A 44 -8.11 11.89 1.99
N ASN A 45 -6.81 11.61 1.87
CA ASN A 45 -6.21 10.30 2.16
C ASN A 45 -5.84 10.08 3.65
N ASP A 46 -6.25 10.97 4.56
CA ASP A 46 -5.72 11.02 5.93
C ASP A 46 -6.81 11.16 7.01
N ALA A 47 -7.73 10.19 7.05
CA ALA A 47 -8.73 10.09 8.09
C ALA A 47 -8.13 10.10 9.50
N GLY A 48 -8.63 10.97 10.37
CA GLY A 48 -8.11 11.08 11.74
C GLY A 48 -6.68 11.60 11.83
N GLU A 49 -6.13 12.22 10.77
CA GLU A 49 -4.74 12.68 10.69
C GLU A 49 -3.73 11.56 11.01
N ALA A 50 -4.08 10.31 10.69
CA ALA A 50 -3.34 9.13 11.13
C ALA A 50 -2.03 8.93 10.34
N ALA A 51 -2.07 9.00 9.02
CA ALA A 51 -0.91 8.84 8.15
C ALA A 51 0.05 10.01 8.28
N SER A 52 -0.46 11.26 8.29
CA SER A 52 0.41 12.42 8.52
C SER A 52 0.99 12.45 9.94
N GLY A 53 0.23 11.99 10.95
CA GLY A 53 0.70 11.82 12.31
C GLY A 53 1.83 10.79 12.41
N ALA A 54 1.67 9.60 11.80
CA ALA A 54 2.69 8.56 11.78
C ALA A 54 3.96 9.03 11.06
N ALA A 55 3.80 9.71 9.92
CA ALA A 55 4.90 10.33 9.20
C ALA A 55 5.66 11.39 10.02
N LYS A 56 4.96 12.19 10.84
CA LYS A 56 5.57 13.18 11.73
C LYS A 56 6.45 12.50 12.79
N VAL A 57 5.95 11.42 13.40
CA VAL A 57 6.73 10.62 14.37
C VAL A 57 7.97 10.01 13.70
N LEU A 58 7.81 9.42 12.52
CA LEU A 58 8.93 8.83 11.78
C LEU A 58 10.00 9.87 11.41
N ARG A 59 9.58 11.05 10.93
CA ARG A 59 10.48 12.16 10.60
C ARG A 59 11.30 12.62 11.81
N GLU A 60 10.67 12.74 12.97
CA GLU A 60 11.32 13.14 14.21
C GLU A 60 12.30 12.07 14.70
N HIS A 61 11.90 10.80 14.65
CA HIS A 61 12.75 9.68 15.05
C HIS A 61 13.99 9.55 14.17
N LEU A 62 13.84 9.64 12.84
CA LEU A 62 14.94 9.56 11.88
C LEU A 62 15.81 10.83 11.83
N ALA A 63 15.49 11.86 12.62
CA ALA A 63 16.09 13.19 12.52
C ALA A 63 16.13 13.70 11.06
N ALA A 64 15.08 13.40 10.30
CA ALA A 64 15.10 13.53 8.84
C ALA A 64 15.20 15.00 8.41
N THR A 65 16.08 15.29 7.45
CA THR A 65 16.40 16.64 6.99
C THR A 65 15.82 16.90 5.60
N PRO A 66 15.28 18.10 5.34
CA PRO A 66 14.69 18.42 4.04
C PRO A 66 15.77 18.51 2.95
N VAL A 67 15.63 17.71 1.89
CA VAL A 67 16.57 17.71 0.74
C VAL A 67 15.97 18.35 -0.52
N LYS A 68 14.64 18.32 -0.66
CA LYS A 68 13.94 18.97 -1.77
C LYS A 68 12.59 19.50 -1.27
N ARG A 69 12.30 20.75 -1.62
CA ARG A 69 10.97 21.34 -1.49
C ARG A 69 10.39 21.47 -2.88
N ILE A 70 9.18 20.95 -3.06
CA ILE A 70 8.44 21.08 -4.32
C ILE A 70 7.82 22.47 -4.35
N ASP A 71 8.00 23.20 -5.45
CA ASP A 71 7.42 24.54 -5.63
C ASP A 71 5.89 24.43 -5.57
N PRO A 72 5.21 25.13 -4.65
CA PRO A 72 3.77 24.99 -4.52
C PRO A 72 2.95 25.70 -5.60
N GLU A 73 3.48 26.72 -6.30
CA GLU A 73 2.68 27.51 -7.24
C GLU A 73 2.00 26.69 -8.35
N PRO A 74 2.67 25.71 -9.00
CA PRO A 74 2.06 24.93 -10.08
C PRO A 74 0.99 23.96 -9.60
N TYR A 75 1.03 23.53 -8.33
CA TYR A 75 0.33 22.33 -7.86
C TYR A 75 -0.80 22.63 -6.87
N TYR A 76 -0.75 23.75 -6.15
CA TYR A 76 -1.77 24.09 -5.16
C TYR A 76 -2.72 25.18 -5.63
N ASP A 77 -3.99 25.02 -5.27
CA ASP A 77 -4.95 26.13 -5.29
C ASP A 77 -4.96 26.80 -3.90
N PHE A 78 -4.37 27.99 -3.80
CA PHE A 78 -4.28 28.72 -2.52
C PHE A 78 -5.62 29.26 -2.00
N GLN A 79 -6.71 29.15 -2.75
CA GLN A 79 -8.05 29.41 -2.25
C GLN A 79 -8.60 28.23 -1.44
N PHE A 80 -8.22 27.02 -1.82
CA PHE A 80 -8.57 25.78 -1.14
C PHE A 80 -7.59 25.49 0.00
N THR A 81 -6.29 25.44 -0.31
CA THR A 81 -5.21 25.20 0.67
C THR A 81 -4.50 26.51 0.99
N ARG A 82 -5.02 27.23 1.98
CA ARG A 82 -4.57 28.60 2.28
C ARG A 82 -3.22 28.62 2.99
N PRO A 83 -2.32 29.57 2.65
CA PRO A 83 -1.14 29.82 3.46
C PRO A 83 -1.52 30.35 4.84
N THR A 84 -0.74 29.98 5.85
CA THR A 84 -0.97 30.36 7.24
C THR A 84 0.06 31.38 7.71
N ILE A 85 -0.34 32.26 8.62
CA ILE A 85 0.57 33.18 9.30
C ILE A 85 1.02 32.53 10.61
N TYR A 86 2.31 32.62 10.90
CA TYR A 86 2.87 32.25 12.19
C TYR A 86 3.90 33.29 12.64
N PHE A 87 4.31 33.20 13.91
CA PHE A 87 5.43 33.98 14.44
C PHE A 87 6.63 33.05 14.60
N ASP A 88 7.79 33.44 14.07
CA ASP A 88 9.03 32.70 14.25
C ASP A 88 9.56 32.83 15.69
N GLU A 89 10.64 32.13 16.03
CA GLU A 89 11.28 32.18 17.35
C GLU A 89 11.74 33.59 17.74
N SER A 90 11.93 34.48 16.74
CA SER A 90 12.29 35.89 16.94
C SER A 90 11.06 36.80 17.08
N GLY A 91 9.85 36.24 17.11
CA GLY A 91 8.59 36.97 17.17
C GLY A 91 8.24 37.71 15.87
N ARG A 92 8.89 37.39 14.75
CA ARG A 92 8.59 38.00 13.45
C ARG A 92 7.48 37.24 12.76
N ARG A 93 6.55 37.99 12.16
CA ARG A 93 5.45 37.43 11.37
C ARG A 93 6.01 36.82 10.07
N ALA A 94 5.71 35.55 9.86
CA ALA A 94 6.11 34.79 8.67
C ALA A 94 4.89 34.12 8.03
N LEU A 95 5.02 33.78 6.74
CA LEU A 95 4.04 33.00 5.98
C LEU A 95 4.54 31.56 5.83
N ARG A 96 3.66 30.60 6.06
CA ARG A 96 3.85 29.20 5.73
C ARG A 96 2.91 28.84 4.59
N TRP A 97 3.50 28.55 3.43
CA TRP A 97 2.79 28.04 2.26
C TRP A 97 2.50 26.54 2.45
N PRO A 98 1.43 26.00 1.84
CA PRO A 98 1.33 24.56 1.69
C PRO A 98 2.52 24.07 0.90
N GLU A 99 3.09 22.94 1.32
CA GLU A 99 4.28 22.40 0.69
C GLU A 99 4.26 20.88 0.71
N THR A 100 5.01 20.32 -0.24
CA THR A 100 5.47 18.93 -0.21
C THR A 100 6.99 18.94 -0.12
N VAL A 101 7.52 18.18 0.83
CA VAL A 101 8.94 18.17 1.17
C VAL A 101 9.44 16.74 1.16
N PHE A 102 10.54 16.54 0.43
CA PHE A 102 11.33 15.33 0.43
C PHE A 102 12.38 15.44 1.54
N TYR A 103 12.43 14.45 2.42
CA TYR A 103 13.39 14.36 3.51
C TYR A 103 14.31 13.17 3.31
N ALA A 104 15.59 13.37 3.56
CA ALA A 104 16.56 12.30 3.73
C ALA A 104 16.71 11.99 5.22
N PRO A 105 17.06 10.75 5.59
CA PRO A 105 17.33 10.44 6.99
C PRO A 105 18.50 11.29 7.51
N GLY A 106 18.42 11.71 8.77
CA GLY A 106 19.49 12.46 9.40
C GLY A 106 20.76 11.61 9.51
N GLU A 107 21.93 12.25 9.61
CA GLU A 107 23.10 11.54 10.12
C GLU A 107 22.75 11.08 11.53
N ALA A 108 22.76 9.76 11.78
CA ALA A 108 22.53 9.20 13.10
C ALA A 108 23.49 9.90 14.07
N THR A 109 22.99 10.86 14.84
CA THR A 109 23.73 11.35 15.99
C THR A 109 23.93 10.12 16.86
N ASN A 110 25.19 9.74 17.05
CA ASN A 110 25.61 8.78 18.07
C ASN A 110 25.25 9.33 19.47
N ALA A 111 23.95 9.44 19.76
CA ALA A 111 23.37 9.91 21.00
C ALA A 111 22.91 8.73 21.88
N ALA A 112 23.45 7.54 21.62
CA ALA A 112 23.33 6.36 22.46
C ALA A 112 24.69 5.92 23.02
N GLU A 113 25.58 6.87 23.37
CA GLU A 113 26.56 6.59 24.43
C GLU A 113 25.83 6.68 25.78
N GLY A 114 25.24 5.57 26.26
CA GLY A 114 24.85 5.46 27.66
C GLY A 114 23.63 4.64 28.05
N ILE A 115 22.91 3.98 27.13
CA ILE A 115 21.84 3.06 27.49
C ILE A 115 22.16 1.69 26.92
N GLU A 116 22.68 0.78 27.75
CA GLU A 116 22.64 -0.65 27.46
C GLU A 116 21.16 -1.06 27.34
N ALA A 117 20.65 -1.05 26.11
CA ALA A 117 19.38 -1.68 25.80
C ALA A 117 19.55 -3.18 26.08
N GLN A 118 18.94 -3.66 27.16
CA GLN A 118 18.82 -5.09 27.40
C GLN A 118 18.09 -5.69 26.20
N PRO A 119 18.68 -6.67 25.49
CA PRO A 119 18.02 -7.25 24.33
C PRO A 119 16.75 -7.92 24.81
N ALA A 120 15.60 -7.42 24.36
CA ALA A 120 14.35 -8.14 24.43
C ALA A 120 14.58 -9.49 23.72
N PHE A 121 14.16 -10.57 24.37
CA PHE A 121 14.34 -11.93 23.88
C PHE A 121 13.55 -12.11 22.57
N ILE A 122 14.23 -12.10 21.42
CA ILE A 122 13.65 -12.43 20.11
C ILE A 122 14.16 -13.82 19.71
N PRO A 123 13.28 -14.80 19.40
CA PRO A 123 13.68 -16.14 18.99
C PRO A 123 14.55 -16.11 17.73
N GLU A 124 15.63 -16.90 17.72
CA GLU A 124 16.59 -17.09 16.61
C GLU A 124 15.96 -17.50 15.26
N SER A 125 14.65 -17.79 15.21
CA SER A 125 13.93 -18.17 13.98
C SER A 125 13.55 -16.98 13.08
N LEU A 126 13.65 -15.75 13.57
CA LEU A 126 13.54 -14.53 12.75
C LEU A 126 14.95 -13.99 12.56
N GLY A 127 15.52 -14.10 11.36
CA GLY A 127 16.88 -13.68 11.01
C GLY A 127 17.12 -12.17 11.07
N ALA A 128 16.91 -11.55 12.22
CA ALA A 128 16.97 -10.11 12.44
C ALA A 128 18.42 -9.68 12.68
N HIS A 129 19.10 -9.32 11.59
CA HIS A 129 20.11 -8.28 11.63
C HIS A 129 19.41 -6.91 11.73
N THR A 130 18.71 -6.61 12.83
CA THR A 130 18.19 -5.25 13.08
C THR A 130 19.36 -4.35 13.43
N SER A 131 19.96 -3.80 12.39
CA SER A 131 21.03 -2.83 12.45
C SER A 131 20.42 -1.44 12.35
N THR A 132 20.91 -0.51 13.16
CA THR A 132 20.91 0.96 12.94
C THR A 132 21.25 1.38 11.50
N SER A 133 21.67 0.46 10.62
CA SER A 133 21.81 0.62 9.17
C SER A 133 20.53 1.04 8.46
N ASN A 134 19.35 0.50 8.81
CA ASN A 134 18.15 0.75 8.00
C ASN A 134 17.61 2.17 8.13
N GLU A 135 17.80 2.84 9.27
CA GLU A 135 17.39 4.24 9.48
C GLU A 135 17.97 5.15 8.37
N SER A 136 19.22 4.90 7.96
CA SER A 136 19.90 5.64 6.90
C SER A 136 19.37 5.41 5.47
N GLN A 137 18.43 4.47 5.32
CA GLN A 137 17.81 4.10 4.05
C GLN A 137 16.37 4.62 3.92
N VAL A 138 15.81 5.24 4.96
CA VAL A 138 14.40 5.69 4.97
C VAL A 138 14.29 7.18 4.62
N TYR A 139 13.78 7.45 3.43
CA TYR A 139 13.40 8.78 2.96
C TYR A 139 11.92 9.01 3.18
N LEU A 140 11.52 10.28 3.30
CA LEU A 140 10.13 10.65 3.50
C LEU A 140 9.67 11.67 2.46
N LEU A 141 8.45 11.53 1.95
CA LEU A 141 7.77 12.56 1.16
C LEU A 141 6.49 12.96 1.89
N LEU A 142 6.52 14.14 2.50
CA LEU A 142 5.44 14.61 3.37
C LEU A 142 4.90 15.95 2.89
N GLY A 143 3.59 16.15 2.96
CA GLY A 143 2.98 17.42 2.62
C GLY A 143 1.47 17.41 2.60
N THR A 144 0.89 18.47 2.08
CA THR A 144 -0.54 18.49 1.72
C THR A 144 -0.72 17.94 0.30
N GLU A 145 -1.78 17.18 0.06
CA GLU A 145 -2.13 16.70 -1.29
C GLU A 145 -2.25 17.87 -2.30
N PRO A 146 -1.59 17.79 -3.48
CA PRO A 146 -1.68 18.83 -4.50
C PRO A 146 -3.11 18.93 -5.06
N SER A 147 -3.53 20.12 -5.47
CA SER A 147 -4.89 20.36 -5.98
C SER A 147 -5.01 20.20 -7.50
N ARG A 148 -3.90 20.26 -8.24
CA ARG A 148 -3.90 20.24 -9.72
C ARG A 148 -2.57 19.73 -10.27
N SER A 149 -2.53 19.52 -11.59
CA SER A 149 -1.30 19.17 -12.32
C SER A 149 -0.62 17.90 -11.80
N TRP A 150 -1.42 16.92 -11.34
CA TRP A 150 -0.93 15.70 -10.67
C TRP A 150 0.11 14.92 -11.47
N GLN A 151 -0.05 14.82 -12.80
CA GLN A 151 0.93 14.15 -13.66
C GLN A 151 2.32 14.82 -13.60
N ALA A 152 2.35 16.16 -13.64
CA ALA A 152 3.60 16.91 -13.54
C ALA A 152 4.20 16.83 -12.13
N PHE A 153 3.36 16.92 -11.10
CA PHE A 153 3.77 16.77 -9.70
C PHE A 153 4.43 15.41 -9.45
N VAL A 154 3.76 14.33 -9.87
CA VAL A 154 4.27 12.97 -9.72
C VAL A 154 5.56 12.77 -10.52
N SER A 155 5.67 13.34 -11.72
CA SER A 155 6.94 13.31 -12.48
C SER A 155 8.08 13.96 -11.70
N GLU A 156 7.85 15.14 -11.09
CA GLU A 156 8.89 15.82 -10.28
C GLU A 156 9.26 15.02 -9.02
N VAL A 157 8.27 14.38 -8.38
CA VAL A 157 8.50 13.48 -7.24
C VAL A 157 9.36 12.28 -7.66
N LEU A 158 9.02 11.62 -8.78
CA LEU A 158 9.75 10.46 -9.28
C LEU A 158 11.16 10.83 -9.75
N ASP A 159 11.34 11.97 -10.41
CA ASP A 159 12.66 12.50 -10.76
C ASP A 159 13.53 12.66 -9.50
N THR A 160 12.95 13.19 -8.41
CA THR A 160 13.64 13.32 -7.12
C THR A 160 13.94 11.96 -6.50
N ALA A 161 12.99 11.01 -6.55
CA ALA A 161 13.19 9.65 -6.05
C ALA A 161 14.32 8.93 -6.79
N LEU A 162 14.40 9.05 -8.12
CA LEU A 162 15.48 8.50 -8.93
C LEU A 162 16.83 9.13 -8.62
N VAL A 163 16.90 10.45 -8.37
CA VAL A 163 18.14 11.14 -7.97
C VAL A 163 18.68 10.62 -6.63
N HIS A 164 17.81 10.14 -5.76
CA HIS A 164 18.17 9.59 -4.46
C HIS A 164 18.27 8.06 -4.45
N ASP A 165 18.25 7.40 -5.61
CA ASP A 165 18.31 5.93 -5.74
C ASP A 165 17.24 5.22 -4.89
N ILE A 166 16.03 5.78 -4.82
CA ILE A 166 14.89 5.12 -4.18
C ILE A 166 14.52 3.89 -4.99
N GLY A 167 14.58 2.73 -4.34
CA GLY A 167 14.21 1.45 -4.96
C GLY A 167 12.81 0.98 -4.60
N ARG A 168 12.21 1.49 -3.52
CA ARG A 168 10.85 1.11 -3.08
C ARG A 168 10.08 2.31 -2.56
N ILE A 169 8.79 2.38 -2.87
CA ILE A 169 7.87 3.41 -2.33
C ILE A 169 6.82 2.73 -1.46
N ILE A 170 6.66 3.21 -0.23
CA ILE A 170 5.57 2.83 0.67
C ILE A 170 4.67 4.05 0.84
N VAL A 171 3.42 3.96 0.40
CA VAL A 171 2.42 5.01 0.63
C VAL A 171 1.59 4.67 1.87
N MET A 172 1.36 5.67 2.72
CA MET A 172 0.48 5.57 3.87
C MET A 172 -0.76 6.41 3.68
N GLY A 173 -1.90 5.83 3.99
CA GLY A 173 -3.18 6.51 4.04
C GLY A 173 -4.04 6.02 5.19
N SER A 174 -5.17 6.67 5.37
CA SER A 174 -6.21 6.23 6.29
C SER A 174 -7.57 6.63 5.78
N VAL A 175 -8.57 5.80 6.05
CA VAL A 175 -9.93 5.94 5.54
C VAL A 175 -10.94 5.77 6.67
N LEU A 176 -12.07 6.47 6.58
CA LEU A 176 -13.20 6.24 7.47
C LEU A 176 -13.88 4.92 7.10
N ALA A 177 -14.08 4.05 8.08
CA ALA A 177 -14.56 2.69 7.88
C ALA A 177 -15.58 2.28 8.95
N ASP A 178 -16.29 1.19 8.67
CA ASP A 178 -17.15 0.47 9.62
C ASP A 178 -16.28 -0.36 10.58
N ALA A 179 -15.58 0.34 11.46
CA ALA A 179 -14.66 -0.24 12.43
C ALA A 179 -15.07 0.12 13.87
N PRO A 180 -15.01 -0.83 14.83
CA PRO A 180 -15.21 -0.53 16.23
C PRO A 180 -13.95 0.10 16.84
N HIS A 181 -14.10 1.24 17.53
CA HIS A 181 -12.98 1.92 18.20
C HIS A 181 -12.42 1.12 19.39
N THR A 182 -13.12 0.10 19.86
CA THR A 182 -12.81 -0.79 20.99
C THR A 182 -12.03 -2.05 20.58
N ARG A 183 -11.65 -2.19 19.30
CA ARG A 183 -10.77 -3.26 18.79
C ARG A 183 -9.50 -2.67 18.19
N PRO A 184 -8.46 -3.48 17.90
CA PRO A 184 -7.28 -3.00 17.16
C PRO A 184 -7.67 -2.34 15.83
N ILE A 185 -6.95 -1.29 15.45
CA ILE A 185 -7.15 -0.64 14.15
C ILE A 185 -6.66 -1.59 13.06
N GLN A 186 -7.49 -1.82 12.06
CA GLN A 186 -7.14 -2.65 10.92
C GLN A 186 -6.19 -1.89 10.01
N ILE A 187 -5.11 -2.57 9.64
CA ILE A 187 -4.19 -2.09 8.61
C ILE A 187 -4.31 -2.99 7.39
N GLU A 188 -4.73 -2.41 6.28
CA GLU A 188 -4.80 -3.08 4.99
C GLU A 188 -3.53 -2.77 4.20
N CYS A 189 -2.85 -3.82 3.76
CA CYS A 189 -1.66 -3.71 2.91
C CYS A 189 -1.95 -4.32 1.54
N SER A 190 -1.57 -3.63 0.48
CA SER A 190 -1.71 -4.15 -0.89
C SER A 190 -0.59 -3.64 -1.80
N SER A 191 -0.31 -4.40 -2.86
CA SER A 191 0.68 -4.01 -3.87
C SER A 191 0.26 -4.47 -5.26
N ASP A 192 0.48 -3.59 -6.26
CA ASP A 192 0.36 -3.96 -7.67
C ASP A 192 1.58 -4.77 -8.15
N ASN A 193 2.70 -4.71 -7.43
CA ASN A 193 3.93 -5.43 -7.75
C ASN A 193 3.86 -6.91 -7.33
N ALA A 194 4.15 -7.82 -8.26
CA ALA A 194 4.06 -9.25 -7.99
C ALA A 194 5.14 -9.76 -7.03
N ASP A 195 6.34 -9.18 -7.06
CA ASP A 195 7.44 -9.59 -6.21
C ASP A 195 7.17 -9.19 -4.76
N ILE A 196 6.73 -7.94 -4.54
CA ILE A 196 6.30 -7.47 -3.21
C ILE A 196 5.15 -8.32 -2.65
N ARG A 197 4.17 -8.70 -3.48
CA ARG A 197 3.08 -9.58 -3.04
C ARG A 197 3.57 -10.96 -2.63
N GLY A 198 4.49 -11.56 -3.39
CA GLY A 198 5.06 -12.86 -3.06
C GLY A 198 5.94 -12.82 -1.80
N GLU A 199 6.66 -11.72 -1.59
CA GLU A 199 7.56 -11.52 -0.44
C GLU A 199 6.81 -11.28 0.87
N LEU A 200 5.77 -10.43 0.84
CA LEU A 200 5.04 -9.98 2.03
C LEU A 200 3.69 -10.68 2.22
N GLU A 201 3.41 -11.71 1.41
CA GLU A 201 2.13 -12.45 1.40
C GLU A 201 0.91 -11.52 1.25
N LEU A 202 1.01 -10.55 0.33
CA LEU A 202 -0.01 -9.52 0.12
C LEU A 202 -0.89 -9.82 -1.09
N GLU A 203 -2.08 -9.23 -1.08
CA GLU A 203 -2.99 -9.25 -2.20
C GLU A 203 -2.91 -7.97 -3.04
N ARG A 204 -3.46 -8.07 -4.25
CA ARG A 204 -3.66 -6.91 -5.13
C ARG A 204 -4.99 -6.25 -4.79
N SER A 205 -5.02 -4.93 -4.78
CA SER A 205 -6.29 -4.20 -4.65
C SER A 205 -7.21 -4.49 -5.85
N GLN A 206 -8.49 -4.72 -5.56
CA GLN A 206 -9.54 -4.87 -6.57
C GLN A 206 -10.41 -3.61 -6.71
N TYR A 207 -10.00 -2.51 -6.05
CA TYR A 207 -10.77 -1.27 -6.02
C TYR A 207 -10.83 -0.59 -7.40
N GLU A 208 -12.04 -0.23 -7.82
CA GLU A 208 -12.29 0.63 -8.98
C GLU A 208 -13.15 1.82 -8.55
N GLY A 209 -12.66 3.04 -8.78
CA GLY A 209 -13.36 4.25 -8.37
C GLY A 209 -12.45 5.48 -8.31
N PRO A 210 -12.94 6.60 -7.74
CA PRO A 210 -12.14 7.79 -7.51
C PRO A 210 -10.94 7.50 -6.60
N VAL A 211 -9.79 8.06 -6.94
CA VAL A 211 -8.54 7.89 -6.19
C VAL A 211 -7.87 9.23 -5.89
N GLY A 212 -7.02 9.24 -4.86
CA GLY A 212 -6.17 10.38 -4.51
C GLY A 212 -4.80 10.34 -5.20
N ILE A 213 -3.95 11.31 -4.85
CA ILE A 213 -2.59 11.45 -5.39
C ILE A 213 -1.71 10.22 -5.13
N LEU A 214 -1.92 9.51 -4.02
CA LEU A 214 -1.11 8.34 -3.64
C LEU A 214 -1.21 7.23 -4.69
N ASN A 215 -2.42 6.92 -5.18
CA ASN A 215 -2.61 5.93 -6.22
C ASN A 215 -1.97 6.36 -7.55
N VAL A 216 -2.06 7.65 -7.90
CA VAL A 216 -1.42 8.19 -9.10
C VAL A 216 0.10 8.06 -9.03
N LEU A 217 0.67 8.32 -7.85
CA LEU A 217 2.10 8.10 -7.59
C LEU A 217 2.47 6.61 -7.71
N CYS A 218 1.70 5.70 -7.11
CA CYS A 218 1.98 4.26 -7.20
C CYS A 218 1.98 3.75 -8.65
N VAL A 219 0.94 4.07 -9.42
CA VAL A 219 0.85 3.64 -10.82
C VAL A 219 2.01 4.21 -11.66
N ALA A 220 2.38 5.47 -11.45
CA ALA A 220 3.48 6.09 -12.17
C ALA A 220 4.84 5.53 -11.74
N ALA A 221 5.03 5.22 -10.46
CA ALA A 221 6.23 4.61 -9.92
C ALA A 221 6.47 3.21 -10.49
N GLU A 222 5.44 2.35 -10.52
CA GLU A 222 5.53 1.03 -11.14
C GLU A 222 5.89 1.13 -12.64
N ALA A 223 5.34 2.13 -13.34
CA ALA A 223 5.63 2.34 -14.76
C ALA A 223 7.11 2.71 -15.03
N VAL A 224 7.82 3.25 -14.05
CA VAL A 224 9.27 3.53 -14.12
C VAL A 224 10.12 2.46 -13.41
N GLY A 225 9.49 1.39 -12.92
CA GLY A 225 10.17 0.25 -12.31
C GLY A 225 10.52 0.41 -10.82
N ILE A 226 9.84 1.31 -10.11
CA ILE A 226 9.96 1.44 -8.65
C ILE A 226 8.77 0.70 -8.01
N PRO A 227 8.97 -0.48 -7.39
CA PRO A 227 7.92 -1.22 -6.71
C PRO A 227 7.26 -0.40 -5.59
N THR A 228 5.95 -0.55 -5.47
CA THR A 228 5.12 0.19 -4.53
C THR A 228 4.34 -0.71 -3.59
N LEU A 229 4.13 -0.22 -2.37
CA LEU A 229 3.32 -0.84 -1.34
C LEU A 229 2.39 0.21 -0.75
N SER A 230 1.11 -0.13 -0.61
CA SER A 230 0.13 0.73 0.03
C SER A 230 -0.24 0.21 1.42
N VAL A 231 -0.32 1.10 2.40
CA VAL A 231 -0.68 0.82 3.79
C VAL A 231 -1.81 1.75 4.20
N TRP A 232 -2.98 1.18 4.53
CA TRP A 232 -4.18 1.94 4.86
C TRP A 232 -4.71 1.60 6.25
N ALA A 233 -4.92 2.61 7.10
CA ALA A 233 -5.59 2.43 8.39
C ALA A 233 -7.10 2.68 8.30
N SER A 234 -7.89 1.74 8.81
CA SER A 234 -9.35 1.83 8.87
C SER A 234 -9.79 2.52 10.16
N VAL A 235 -10.11 3.81 10.07
CA VAL A 235 -10.49 4.67 11.19
C VAL A 235 -12.02 4.63 11.38
N PRO A 236 -12.54 4.41 12.60
CA PRO A 236 -13.99 4.43 12.84
C PRO A 236 -14.67 5.73 12.36
N HIS A 237 -15.63 5.63 11.45
CA HIS A 237 -16.25 6.80 10.80
C HIS A 237 -17.02 7.74 11.74
N TYR A 238 -17.48 7.24 12.88
CA TYR A 238 -18.21 8.03 13.88
C TYR A 238 -17.29 8.82 14.82
N VAL A 239 -15.97 8.64 14.73
CA VAL A 239 -15.01 9.36 15.57
C VAL A 239 -14.49 10.59 14.85
N HIS A 240 -14.72 11.75 15.47
CA HIS A 240 -14.35 13.05 14.92
C HIS A 240 -13.21 13.74 15.68
N ASN A 241 -12.69 13.10 16.74
CA ASN A 241 -11.57 13.60 17.52
C ASN A 241 -10.26 13.38 16.74
N THR A 242 -9.81 14.41 16.03
CA THR A 242 -8.52 14.40 15.33
C THR A 242 -7.44 15.11 16.18
N PRO A 243 -6.18 14.63 16.15
CA PRO A 243 -5.72 13.39 15.52
C PRO A 243 -6.21 12.12 16.26
N SER A 244 -6.09 10.95 15.62
CA SER A 244 -6.36 9.63 16.22
C SER A 244 -5.03 8.95 16.61
N PRO A 245 -4.58 9.04 17.88
CA PRO A 245 -3.31 8.44 18.32
C PRO A 245 -3.30 6.92 18.16
N LYS A 246 -4.47 6.28 18.30
CA LYS A 246 -4.64 4.84 18.11
C LYS A 246 -4.39 4.40 16.67
N ALA A 247 -4.84 5.19 15.69
CA ALA A 247 -4.56 4.91 14.27
C ALA A 247 -3.12 5.23 13.88
N ILE A 248 -2.54 6.31 14.43
CA ILE A 248 -1.12 6.64 14.29
C ILE A 248 -0.25 5.49 14.80
N LEU A 249 -0.57 4.95 15.98
CA LEU A 249 0.16 3.84 16.58
C LEU A 249 0.14 2.60 15.68
N ALA A 250 -1.03 2.22 15.18
CA ALA A 250 -1.16 1.05 14.30
C ALA A 250 -0.37 1.21 12.98
N LEU A 251 -0.33 2.42 12.40
CA LEU A 251 0.49 2.70 11.22
C LEU A 251 1.98 2.63 11.53
N ILE A 252 2.42 3.16 12.68
CA ILE A 252 3.82 3.06 13.11
C ILE A 252 4.23 1.61 13.31
N ASP A 253 3.42 0.82 14.00
CA ASP A 253 3.69 -0.61 14.22
C ASP A 253 3.84 -1.33 12.87
N ARG A 254 2.95 -1.06 11.91
CA ARG A 254 3.05 -1.68 10.59
C ARG A 254 4.27 -1.19 9.79
N ILE A 255 4.61 0.09 9.84
CA ILE A 255 5.76 0.63 9.11
C ILE A 255 7.07 0.14 9.69
N GLU A 256 7.18 0.01 11.01
CA GLU A 256 8.33 -0.61 11.67
C GLU A 256 8.59 -2.02 11.15
N GLU A 257 7.54 -2.85 11.02
CA GLU A 257 7.65 -4.18 10.43
C GLU A 257 8.13 -4.15 8.98
N LEU A 258 7.59 -3.24 8.16
CA LEU A 258 7.87 -3.16 6.73
C LEU A 258 9.25 -2.57 6.41
N VAL A 259 9.74 -1.66 7.24
CA VAL A 259 10.99 -0.93 7.02
C VAL A 259 12.15 -1.49 7.87
N GLY A 260 11.84 -2.26 8.91
CA GLY A 260 12.83 -2.87 9.79
C GLY A 260 13.58 -1.86 10.66
N VAL A 261 12.90 -0.78 11.08
CA VAL A 261 13.44 0.28 11.95
C VAL A 261 12.62 0.34 13.24
N VAL A 262 13.29 0.30 14.38
CA VAL A 262 12.64 0.34 15.71
C VAL A 262 12.31 1.77 16.10
N ILE A 263 11.04 2.15 16.02
CA ILE A 263 10.52 3.49 16.28
C ILE A 263 10.01 3.58 17.72
N PRO A 264 10.58 4.42 18.60
CA PRO A 264 10.07 4.58 19.96
C PRO A 264 8.62 5.10 19.98
N ARG A 265 7.72 4.41 20.71
CA ARG A 265 6.31 4.82 20.83
C ARG A 265 6.10 6.04 21.73
N GLY A 266 7.06 6.35 22.61
CA GLY A 266 6.94 7.48 23.54
C GLY A 266 5.64 7.44 24.35
N ASN A 267 4.90 8.55 24.33
CA ASN A 267 3.60 8.67 25.01
C ASN A 267 2.42 8.14 24.18
N LEU A 268 2.65 7.74 22.93
CA LEU A 268 1.58 7.42 21.97
C LEU A 268 0.68 6.27 22.45
N LEU A 269 1.25 5.29 23.17
CA LEU A 269 0.49 4.20 23.80
C LEU A 269 -0.53 4.73 24.84
N ALA A 270 -0.11 5.69 25.66
CA ALA A 270 -0.98 6.30 26.67
C ALA A 270 -2.03 7.19 26.00
N GLU A 271 -1.63 7.99 25.00
CA GLU A 271 -2.53 8.85 24.23
C GLU A 271 -3.59 8.02 23.48
N ALA A 272 -3.23 6.86 22.92
CA ALA A 272 -4.17 5.95 22.27
C ALA A 272 -5.20 5.38 23.26
N ALA A 273 -4.76 4.99 24.45
CA ALA A 273 -5.65 4.48 25.50
C ALA A 273 -6.59 5.56 26.05
N GLU A 274 -6.10 6.78 26.25
CA GLU A 274 -6.92 7.92 26.68
C GLU A 274 -7.93 8.33 25.60
N TRP A 275 -7.50 8.32 24.33
CA TRP A 275 -8.38 8.57 23.20
C TRP A 275 -9.51 7.54 23.13
N GLU A 276 -9.21 6.24 23.29
CA GLU A 276 -10.22 5.19 23.26
C GLU A 276 -11.25 5.37 24.38
N GLN A 277 -10.80 5.62 25.61
CA GLN A 277 -11.69 5.90 26.74
C GLN A 277 -12.58 7.12 26.50
N THR A 278 -12.02 8.18 25.90
CA THR A 278 -12.77 9.39 25.55
C THR A 278 -13.86 9.09 24.53
N VAL A 279 -13.55 8.33 23.47
CA VAL A 279 -14.54 7.93 22.47
C VAL A 279 -15.62 7.03 23.06
N SER A 280 -15.24 6.07 23.90
CA SER A 280 -16.20 5.19 24.59
C SER A 280 -17.16 6.00 25.48
N ALA A 281 -16.64 6.98 26.24
CA ALA A 281 -17.47 7.84 27.06
C ALA A 281 -18.46 8.68 26.24
N LEU A 282 -18.03 9.24 25.10
CA LEU A 282 -18.90 10.03 24.22
C LEU A 282 -20.01 9.19 23.58
N THR A 283 -19.70 7.95 23.18
CA THR A 283 -20.66 7.06 22.53
C THR A 283 -21.62 6.38 23.51
N ALA A 284 -21.25 6.23 24.78
CA ALA A 284 -22.07 5.59 25.80
C ALA A 284 -23.36 6.35 26.14
N GLU A 285 -23.45 7.65 25.79
CA GLU A 285 -24.64 8.47 26.00
C GLU A 285 -25.77 8.17 24.99
N ASP A 286 -25.46 7.50 23.88
CA ASP A 286 -26.40 7.17 22.80
C ASP A 286 -26.58 5.64 22.66
N PRO A 287 -27.74 5.09 23.09
CA PRO A 287 -28.03 3.66 23.00
C PRO A 287 -27.99 3.09 21.58
N ASP A 288 -28.33 3.88 20.56
CA ASP A 288 -28.30 3.43 19.17
C ASP A 288 -26.85 3.27 18.70
N MET A 289 -25.97 4.20 19.08
CA MET A 289 -24.53 4.08 18.84
C MET A 289 -23.91 2.89 19.57
N VAL A 290 -24.29 2.64 20.82
CA VAL A 290 -23.81 1.46 21.56
C VAL A 290 -24.18 0.17 20.83
N ASN A 291 -25.44 0.02 20.42
CA ASN A 291 -25.89 -1.16 19.67
C ASN A 291 -25.16 -1.31 18.33
N TYR A 292 -24.94 -0.20 17.63
CA TYR A 292 -24.21 -0.20 16.36
C TYR A 292 -22.75 -0.63 16.54
N ILE A 293 -22.04 -0.08 17.53
CA ILE A 293 -20.65 -0.46 17.84
C ILE A 293 -20.57 -1.94 18.23
N THR A 294 -21.51 -2.45 19.03
CA THR A 294 -21.56 -3.88 19.36
C THR A 294 -21.74 -4.77 18.12
N GLN A 295 -22.51 -4.33 17.11
CA GLN A 295 -22.61 -5.07 15.85
C GLN A 295 -21.28 -5.06 15.07
N LEU A 296 -20.58 -3.92 15.04
CA LEU A 296 -19.24 -3.82 14.43
C LEU A 296 -18.22 -4.72 15.13
N GLU A 297 -18.26 -4.77 16.46
CA GLU A 297 -17.42 -5.68 17.26
C GLU A 297 -17.71 -7.15 16.92
N GLN A 298 -18.97 -7.56 16.88
CA GLN A 298 -19.35 -8.93 16.52
C GLN A 298 -18.91 -9.29 15.10
N ALA A 299 -19.10 -8.40 14.14
CA ALA A 299 -18.66 -8.60 12.77
C ALA A 299 -17.14 -8.76 12.69
N ARG A 300 -16.38 -7.96 13.46
CA ARG A 300 -14.92 -8.04 13.51
C ARG A 300 -14.44 -9.34 14.15
N ASP A 301 -14.95 -9.65 15.34
CA ASP A 301 -14.53 -10.82 16.10
C ASP A 301 -14.83 -12.13 15.33
N THR A 302 -15.91 -12.15 14.54
CA THR A 302 -16.23 -13.30 13.67
C THR A 302 -15.20 -13.52 12.54
N VAL A 303 -14.64 -12.44 11.99
CA VAL A 303 -13.65 -12.52 10.90
C VAL A 303 -12.26 -12.89 11.45
N GLU A 304 -11.91 -12.42 12.65
CA GLU A 304 -10.63 -12.74 13.29
C GLU A 304 -10.58 -14.12 13.93
N ASP A 305 -11.72 -14.75 14.21
CA ASP A 305 -11.77 -16.08 14.83
C ASP A 305 -11.30 -17.18 13.84
N PRO A 306 -10.13 -17.82 14.09
CA PRO A 306 -9.60 -18.87 13.23
C PRO A 306 -10.53 -20.10 13.14
N GLU A 307 -11.28 -20.39 14.21
CA GLU A 307 -12.25 -21.51 14.23
C GLU A 307 -13.49 -21.15 13.40
N ALA A 308 -13.95 -19.90 13.42
CA ALA A 308 -15.08 -19.44 12.60
C ALA A 308 -14.75 -19.44 11.09
N SER A 309 -13.55 -19.01 10.71
CA SER A 309 -13.06 -19.08 9.33
C SER A 309 -12.89 -20.54 8.87
N GLY A 310 -12.31 -21.41 9.71
CA GLY A 310 -12.19 -22.83 9.45
C GLY A 310 -13.53 -23.56 9.30
N GLU A 311 -14.52 -23.24 10.16
CA GLU A 311 -15.87 -23.80 10.05
C GLU A 311 -16.65 -23.27 8.84
N ALA A 312 -16.44 -22.00 8.44
CA ALA A 312 -17.03 -21.42 7.23
C ALA A 312 -16.50 -22.12 5.97
N ILE A 313 -15.18 -22.29 5.87
CA ILE A 313 -14.52 -23.04 4.80
C ILE A 313 -14.99 -24.51 4.82
N ALA A 314 -15.06 -25.16 5.99
CA ALA A 314 -15.54 -26.53 6.12
C ALA A 314 -17.04 -26.71 5.79
N ARG A 315 -17.84 -25.65 5.92
CA ARG A 315 -19.27 -25.63 5.57
C ARG A 315 -19.46 -25.45 4.07
N GLU A 316 -18.69 -24.58 3.42
CA GLU A 316 -18.66 -24.48 1.96
C GLU A 316 -18.11 -25.75 1.30
N PHE A 317 -17.06 -26.34 1.87
CA PHE A 317 -16.51 -27.60 1.41
C PHE A 317 -17.51 -28.76 1.53
N ARG A 318 -18.25 -28.86 2.65
CA ARG A 318 -19.35 -29.84 2.80
C ARG A 318 -20.47 -29.59 1.78
N ARG A 319 -20.86 -28.33 1.59
CA ARG A 319 -21.88 -27.98 0.59
C ARG A 319 -21.44 -28.31 -0.83
N PHE A 320 -20.16 -28.15 -1.14
CA PHE A 320 -19.57 -28.53 -2.43
C PHE A 320 -19.60 -30.05 -2.62
N LEU A 321 -19.20 -30.83 -1.60
CA LEU A 321 -19.27 -32.30 -1.63
C LEU A 321 -20.70 -32.83 -1.74
N ASP A 322 -21.66 -32.22 -1.05
CA ASP A 322 -23.09 -32.58 -1.12
C ASP A 322 -23.72 -32.18 -2.48
N SER A 323 -23.11 -31.24 -3.20
CA SER A 323 -23.53 -30.79 -4.53
C SER A 323 -22.81 -31.47 -5.69
N ALA A 324 -21.75 -32.24 -5.40
CA ALA A 324 -21.04 -33.01 -6.40
C ALA A 324 -21.94 -34.20 -6.80
N PRO A 325 -22.30 -34.35 -8.10
CA PRO A 325 -23.03 -35.52 -8.53
C PRO A 325 -22.18 -36.77 -8.25
N GLU A 326 -22.80 -37.80 -7.66
CA GLU A 326 -22.19 -39.13 -7.49
C GLU A 326 -21.72 -39.63 -8.87
N ALA A 327 -20.44 -39.43 -9.17
CA ALA A 327 -19.81 -40.16 -10.25
C ALA A 327 -19.73 -41.61 -9.78
N GLU A 328 -20.53 -42.48 -10.41
CA GLU A 328 -20.42 -43.93 -10.28
C GLU A 328 -18.96 -44.34 -10.51
N ILE A 329 -18.24 -44.63 -9.42
CA ILE A 329 -16.94 -45.30 -9.50
C ILE A 329 -17.24 -46.76 -9.83
N GLY A 330 -17.20 -47.06 -11.12
CA GLY A 330 -17.22 -48.41 -11.65
C GLY A 330 -16.06 -49.24 -11.06
N SER A 331 -16.42 -50.44 -10.63
CA SER A 331 -15.60 -51.45 -9.95
C SER A 331 -14.41 -51.99 -10.77
N GLU A 332 -13.23 -51.94 -10.10
CA GLU A 332 -12.07 -52.89 -10.09
C GLU A 332 -11.15 -53.07 -11.33
N PRO A 333 -9.90 -53.60 -11.19
CA PRO A 333 -9.10 -53.94 -9.98
C PRO A 333 -7.68 -53.31 -9.93
N GLY A 334 -6.98 -53.57 -8.81
CA GLY A 334 -5.66 -53.02 -8.43
C GLY A 334 -4.43 -53.52 -9.22
N PRO A 335 -3.24 -52.99 -8.89
CA PRO A 335 -2.07 -53.00 -9.75
C PRO A 335 -1.18 -54.21 -9.49
N ASP A 336 -0.72 -54.87 -10.56
CA ASP A 336 0.51 -55.64 -10.53
C ASP A 336 1.22 -55.58 -11.90
N THR A 337 2.52 -55.28 -11.83
CA THR A 337 3.59 -55.55 -12.82
C THR A 337 3.79 -54.61 -14.03
N GLU A 338 4.90 -53.86 -14.00
CA GLU A 338 5.69 -53.40 -15.16
C GLU A 338 6.33 -54.58 -15.95
N PRO A 339 7.12 -54.37 -17.03
CA PRO A 339 6.99 -53.49 -18.22
C PRO A 339 7.27 -54.27 -19.54
N ALA A 340 6.94 -53.74 -20.73
CA ALA A 340 7.61 -54.12 -22.00
C ALA A 340 7.23 -53.24 -23.21
N THR A 341 8.24 -52.52 -23.71
CA THR A 341 8.71 -52.40 -25.11
C THR A 341 7.79 -52.52 -26.34
N GLU A 342 8.12 -51.63 -27.29
CA GLU A 342 8.22 -51.80 -28.75
C GLU A 342 6.99 -51.57 -29.66
N ASP A 343 7.17 -50.52 -30.47
CA ASP A 343 7.11 -50.47 -31.94
C ASP A 343 5.81 -50.72 -32.72
N GLY A 344 5.72 -49.94 -33.81
CA GLY A 344 4.92 -50.30 -34.99
C GLY A 344 3.72 -49.37 -35.21
N LYS A 345 3.92 -48.14 -35.69
CA LYS A 345 4.05 -47.76 -37.11
C LYS A 345 2.75 -47.94 -37.93
N THR A 346 2.50 -46.93 -38.76
CA THR A 346 1.65 -46.91 -39.98
C THR A 346 0.14 -46.83 -39.75
N ASP A 347 -0.65 -46.14 -40.57
CA ASP A 347 -0.37 -45.34 -41.76
C ASP A 347 -1.60 -44.48 -42.04
N THR A 348 -1.39 -43.46 -42.87
CA THR A 348 -2.28 -42.90 -43.93
C THR A 348 -3.81 -43.08 -43.80
N THR A 349 -4.67 -42.12 -44.15
CA THR A 349 -4.67 -41.35 -45.40
C THR A 349 -5.82 -40.32 -45.33
N SER A 350 -5.55 -39.11 -45.81
CA SER A 350 -6.35 -38.26 -46.72
C SER A 350 -7.89 -38.25 -46.70
N GLY A 351 -8.41 -37.03 -46.86
CA GLY A 351 -9.75 -36.72 -47.40
C GLY A 351 -10.25 -35.42 -46.77
N ASP A 352 -9.80 -34.24 -47.21
CA ASP A 352 -10.44 -33.47 -48.32
C ASP A 352 -11.96 -33.68 -48.36
N THR A 353 -12.76 -32.65 -48.04
CA THR A 353 -13.36 -31.75 -49.04
C THR A 353 -14.32 -30.76 -48.36
N GLU A 354 -14.09 -29.48 -48.67
CA GLU A 354 -14.98 -28.32 -48.85
C GLU A 354 -16.50 -28.48 -48.61
N ASP A 355 -17.14 -27.46 -48.02
CA ASP A 355 -17.80 -26.35 -48.75
C ASP A 355 -19.06 -25.81 -48.01
N GLY A 356 -19.32 -24.51 -48.20
CA GLY A 356 -20.64 -23.87 -48.14
C GLY A 356 -21.01 -23.23 -46.79
N THR A 357 -20.88 -21.91 -46.59
CA THR A 357 -21.87 -20.83 -46.89
C THR A 357 -23.20 -21.02 -46.13
N ASP A 358 -23.86 -20.03 -45.53
CA ASP A 358 -23.97 -18.59 -45.78
C ASP A 358 -24.75 -17.96 -44.59
N GLY A 359 -24.75 -16.62 -44.49
CA GLY A 359 -25.97 -15.89 -44.11
C GLY A 359 -26.18 -15.34 -42.69
N THR A 360 -25.77 -14.07 -42.52
CA THR A 360 -26.59 -12.91 -42.05
C THR A 360 -27.28 -12.88 -40.67
N GLY A 361 -27.06 -11.79 -39.94
CA GLY A 361 -28.12 -11.12 -39.16
C GLY A 361 -27.67 -10.41 -37.87
N ASP A 362 -27.39 -9.10 -37.98
CA ASP A 362 -27.49 -8.11 -36.89
C ASP A 362 -28.96 -7.58 -36.88
N PRO A 363 -29.58 -7.21 -35.74
CA PRO A 363 -29.48 -5.80 -35.30
C PRO A 363 -29.68 -5.49 -33.79
N ASP A 364 -29.18 -4.30 -33.44
CA ASP A 364 -29.78 -3.21 -32.63
C ASP A 364 -29.67 -3.13 -31.08
N LEU A 365 -29.13 -1.97 -30.69
CA LEU A 365 -29.09 -1.29 -29.39
C LEU A 365 -30.42 -0.58 -29.04
N PRO A 366 -30.68 -0.27 -27.76
CA PRO A 366 -31.59 0.82 -27.41
C PRO A 366 -30.96 1.98 -26.60
N ASP A 367 -31.57 3.13 -26.82
CA ASP A 367 -31.29 4.49 -26.35
C ASP A 367 -31.44 4.75 -24.84
N SER A 368 -30.77 5.83 -24.41
CA SER A 368 -30.93 6.54 -23.13
C SER A 368 -32.24 7.35 -23.03
N PRO A 369 -32.66 7.77 -21.83
CA PRO A 369 -33.42 9.00 -21.68
C PRO A 369 -32.81 9.99 -20.66
N THR A 370 -32.89 11.26 -21.02
CA THR A 370 -32.69 12.43 -20.15
C THR A 370 -34.06 12.89 -19.62
N ALA A 371 -34.14 13.18 -18.32
CA ALA A 371 -35.02 14.18 -17.72
C ALA A 371 -34.47 14.57 -16.35
#